data_AF-A0A3S0ILL3-F1
#
_entry.id   AF-A0A3S0ILL3-F1
#
_cell.length_a   1.000
_cell.length_b   1.000
_cell.length_c   1.000
_cell.angle_alpha   90.00
_cell.angle_beta   90.00
_cell.angle_gamma   90.00
#
_symmetry.space_group_name_H-M   'P 1'
#
loop_
_entity.id
_entity.type
_entity.pdbx_description
1 polymer ?
#
loop_
_entity_poly.entity_id
_entity_poly.type
_entity_poly.pdbx_seq_one_letter_code
_entity_poly.pdbx_strand_id
1 'polypeptide(L)'
;MTPEHWLNVATHGLAPASAQRVTQEYLDHLQDAEEAGEPREAVLAEWGDPHQANRELKKAHLTVREARYLPVVFAPTWQGLKKSYLQDLGFIVLMAFLRTRDVMSGADSASVGIWLLAGLLLLPLVRWIILSRDEWSLTVRAIFSWLLDVMTVMVLFIVAAMLTYRSTDLGFAIDDRTDMLTALALIAYLIYHASRLLTAVQATRKAVF
;
A
#
# COMPACT_ATOMS: atom_id res chain seq x y z
N MET A 1 -36.75 11.91 -8.18
CA MET A 1 -35.62 11.08 -7.69
C MET A 1 -35.73 11.01 -6.17
N THR A 2 -35.46 9.88 -5.52
CA THR A 2 -35.49 9.80 -4.05
C THR A 2 -34.11 10.13 -3.44
N PRO A 3 -34.04 10.62 -2.19
CA PRO A 3 -32.76 10.86 -1.51
C PRO A 3 -31.88 9.60 -1.45
N GLU A 4 -32.49 8.45 -1.16
CA GLU A 4 -31.82 7.14 -1.10
C GLU A 4 -31.15 6.77 -2.44
N HIS A 5 -31.87 6.96 -3.55
CA HIS A 5 -31.34 6.67 -4.87
C HIS A 5 -30.22 7.63 -5.25
N TRP A 6 -30.38 8.92 -4.94
CA TRP A 6 -29.33 9.92 -5.14
C TRP A 6 -28.06 9.56 -4.36
N LEU A 7 -28.19 9.24 -3.06
CA LEU A 7 -27.07 8.90 -2.19
C LEU A 7 -26.35 7.62 -2.60
N ASN A 8 -27.09 6.61 -3.06
CA ASN A 8 -26.49 5.38 -3.58
C ASN A 8 -25.59 5.66 -4.80
N VAL A 9 -26.02 6.55 -5.71
CA VAL A 9 -25.19 6.96 -6.87
C VAL A 9 -24.03 7.85 -6.42
N ALA A 10 -24.29 8.85 -5.57
CA ALA A 10 -23.31 9.82 -5.10
C ALA A 10 -22.19 9.16 -4.26
N THR A 11 -22.48 8.14 -3.47
CA THR A 11 -21.48 7.45 -2.63
C THR A 11 -20.85 6.22 -3.31
N HIS A 12 -21.24 5.91 -4.55
CA HIS A 12 -20.77 4.71 -5.24
C HIS A 12 -19.24 4.67 -5.39
N GLY A 13 -18.61 3.61 -4.88
CA GLY A 13 -17.16 3.38 -4.95
C GLY A 13 -16.35 4.05 -3.83
N LEU A 14 -17.00 4.76 -2.90
CA LEU A 14 -16.39 5.17 -1.64
C LEU A 14 -16.14 3.95 -0.73
N ALA A 15 -15.15 4.05 0.15
CA ALA A 15 -14.94 3.04 1.18
C ALA A 15 -16.19 2.96 2.09
N PRO A 16 -16.58 1.78 2.60
CA PRO A 16 -17.84 1.61 3.33
C PRO A 16 -18.05 2.61 4.48
N ALA A 17 -17.01 2.87 5.28
CA ALA A 17 -17.07 3.84 6.38
C ALA A 17 -17.23 5.29 5.87
N SER A 18 -16.58 5.65 4.77
CA SER A 18 -16.73 6.98 4.16
C SER A 18 -18.11 7.15 3.52
N ALA A 19 -18.61 6.13 2.82
CA ALA A 19 -19.97 6.12 2.28
C ALA A 19 -21.00 6.32 3.39
N GLN A 20 -20.88 5.57 4.48
CA GLN A 20 -21.79 5.68 5.63
C GLN A 20 -21.76 7.07 6.26
N ARG A 21 -20.57 7.65 6.47
CA ARG A 21 -20.45 9.02 7.02
C ARG A 21 -21.10 10.07 6.12
N VAL A 22 -20.82 10.03 4.83
CA VAL A 22 -21.41 10.95 3.84
C VAL A 22 -22.92 10.77 3.77
N THR A 23 -23.41 9.53 3.75
CA THR A 23 -24.85 9.26 3.77
C THR A 23 -25.50 9.84 5.01
N GLN A 24 -24.91 9.67 6.19
CA GLN A 24 -25.44 10.24 7.41
C GLN A 24 -25.47 11.76 7.36
N GLU A 25 -24.36 12.40 6.96
CA GLU A 25 -24.25 13.87 6.86
C GLU A 25 -25.33 14.46 5.94
N TYR A 26 -25.54 13.87 4.75
CA TYR A 26 -26.58 14.33 3.83
C TYR A 26 -28.00 14.11 4.36
N LEU A 27 -28.24 13.02 5.09
CA LEU A 27 -29.55 12.76 5.70
C LEU A 27 -29.82 13.70 6.87
N ASP A 28 -28.79 14.01 7.68
CA ASP A 28 -28.88 14.99 8.76
C ASP A 28 -29.18 16.38 8.19
N HIS A 29 -28.48 16.79 7.12
CA HIS A 29 -28.78 18.05 6.41
C HIS A 29 -30.19 18.10 5.83
N LEU A 30 -30.69 16.98 5.29
CA LEU A 30 -32.06 16.90 4.79
C LEU A 30 -33.07 17.04 5.94
N GLN A 31 -32.82 16.41 7.08
CA GLN A 31 -33.67 16.51 8.26
C GLN A 31 -33.70 17.95 8.80
N ASP A 32 -32.54 18.60 8.94
CA ASP A 32 -32.44 19.98 9.39
C ASP A 32 -33.23 20.94 8.47
N ALA A 33 -33.16 20.72 7.15
CA ALA A 33 -33.90 21.51 6.18
C ALA A 33 -35.42 21.26 6.26
N GLU A 34 -35.85 20.01 6.43
CA GLU A 34 -37.26 19.66 6.65
C GLU A 34 -37.80 20.28 7.95
N GLU A 35 -37.01 20.29 9.02
CA GLU A 35 -37.35 20.95 10.30
C GLU A 35 -37.42 22.48 10.17
N ALA A 36 -36.61 23.07 9.28
CA ALA A 36 -36.68 24.48 8.92
C ALA A 36 -37.85 24.83 7.98
N GLY A 37 -38.62 23.83 7.53
CA GLY A 37 -39.78 23.99 6.66
C GLY A 37 -39.46 24.03 5.17
N GLU A 38 -38.24 23.65 4.76
CA GLU A 38 -37.89 23.52 3.36
C GLU A 38 -38.48 22.22 2.77
N PRO A 39 -39.07 22.28 1.56
CA PRO A 39 -39.59 21.09 0.91
C PRO A 39 -38.43 20.21 0.44
N ARG A 40 -38.56 18.89 0.67
CA ARG A 40 -37.59 17.87 0.25
C ARG A 40 -37.16 18.01 -1.21
N GLU A 41 -38.06 18.36 -2.13
CA GLU A 41 -37.70 18.51 -3.54
C GLU A 41 -36.73 19.68 -3.79
N ALA A 42 -36.81 20.76 -3.00
CA ALA A 42 -35.89 21.89 -3.11
C ALA A 42 -34.48 21.50 -2.66
N VAL A 43 -34.37 20.81 -1.53
CA VAL A 43 -33.09 20.30 -1.01
C VAL A 43 -32.43 19.33 -2.01
N LEU A 44 -33.21 18.41 -2.59
CA LEU A 44 -32.71 17.50 -3.62
C LEU A 44 -32.29 18.22 -4.91
N ALA A 45 -32.94 19.32 -5.27
CA ALA A 45 -32.54 20.13 -6.42
C ALA A 45 -31.20 20.84 -6.15
N GLU A 46 -30.96 21.27 -4.91
CA GLU A 46 -29.69 21.89 -4.50
C GLU A 46 -28.53 20.89 -4.53
N TRP A 47 -28.76 19.63 -4.16
CA TRP A 47 -27.74 18.58 -4.25
C TRP A 47 -27.27 18.33 -5.70
N GLY A 48 -28.11 18.66 -6.69
CA GLY A 48 -27.76 18.62 -8.11
C GLY A 48 -27.53 17.20 -8.65
N ASP A 49 -26.62 17.07 -9.63
CA ASP A 49 -26.32 15.78 -10.28
C ASP A 49 -25.53 14.84 -9.35
N PRO A 50 -26.08 13.65 -8.99
CA PRO A 50 -25.38 12.70 -8.13
C PRO A 50 -24.08 12.17 -8.74
N HIS A 51 -23.94 12.13 -10.07
CA HIS A 51 -22.68 11.72 -10.69
C HIS A 51 -21.59 12.77 -10.54
N GLN A 52 -21.95 14.05 -10.58
CA GLN A 52 -21.02 15.14 -10.28
C GLN A 52 -20.62 15.13 -8.81
N ALA A 53 -21.60 15.00 -7.90
CA ALA A 53 -21.32 14.84 -6.47
C ALA A 53 -20.39 13.63 -6.21
N ASN A 54 -20.62 12.49 -6.86
CA ASN A 54 -19.73 11.32 -6.75
C ASN A 54 -18.27 11.62 -7.13
N ARG A 55 -18.06 12.41 -8.20
CA ARG A 55 -16.70 12.78 -8.62
C ARG A 55 -16.01 13.64 -7.56
N GLU A 56 -16.72 14.59 -6.96
CA GLU A 56 -16.16 15.45 -5.92
C GLU A 56 -15.95 14.69 -4.59
N LEU A 57 -16.92 13.87 -4.19
CA LEU A 57 -16.83 13.02 -3.00
C LEU A 57 -15.65 12.03 -3.10
N LYS A 58 -15.36 11.47 -4.28
CA LYS A 58 -14.17 10.62 -4.50
C LYS A 58 -12.85 11.37 -4.37
N LYS A 59 -12.83 12.70 -4.58
CA LYS A 59 -11.63 13.52 -4.34
C LYS A 59 -11.44 13.80 -2.85
N ALA A 60 -12.52 14.04 -2.12
CA ALA A 60 -12.48 14.38 -0.69
C ALA A 60 -12.34 13.15 0.22
N HIS A 61 -13.07 12.08 -0.07
CA HIS A 61 -13.18 10.90 0.79
C HIS A 61 -12.45 9.69 0.23
N LEU A 62 -12.16 8.75 1.13
CA LEU A 62 -11.46 7.51 0.80
C LEU A 62 -12.32 6.62 -0.09
N THR A 63 -11.74 6.13 -1.19
CA THR A 63 -12.37 5.15 -2.09
C THR A 63 -12.02 3.71 -1.73
N VAL A 64 -12.80 2.74 -2.20
CA VAL A 64 -12.49 1.29 -2.05
C VAL A 64 -11.10 0.96 -2.60
N ARG A 65 -10.71 1.60 -3.70
CA ARG A 65 -9.39 1.39 -4.31
C ARG A 65 -8.27 1.94 -3.42
N GLU A 66 -8.42 3.16 -2.91
CA GLU A 66 -7.43 3.82 -2.05
C GLU A 66 -7.29 3.12 -0.69
N ALA A 67 -8.40 2.60 -0.15
CA ALA A 67 -8.39 1.85 1.11
C ALA A 67 -7.44 0.63 1.10
N ARG A 68 -7.21 0.03 -0.08
CA ARG A 68 -6.26 -1.09 -0.23
C ARG A 68 -4.79 -0.67 -0.05
N TYR A 69 -4.49 0.61 -0.15
CA TYR A 69 -3.14 1.17 0.02
C TYR A 69 -2.90 1.71 1.42
N LEU A 70 -3.90 1.67 2.31
CA LEU A 70 -3.67 2.04 3.70
C LEU A 70 -2.65 1.09 4.34
N PRO A 71 -1.75 1.63 5.19
CA PRO A 71 -0.74 0.80 5.85
C PRO A 71 -1.40 -0.27 6.71
N VAL A 72 -0.79 -1.46 6.72
CA VAL A 72 -1.21 -2.52 7.62
C VAL A 72 -0.84 -2.11 9.04
N VAL A 73 -1.84 -2.02 9.90
CA VAL A 73 -1.64 -1.88 11.34
C VAL A 73 -1.46 -3.26 11.95
N PHE A 74 -0.38 -3.42 12.72
CA PHE A 74 -0.12 -4.62 13.50
C PHE A 74 -0.43 -4.36 14.96
N ALA A 75 -1.13 -5.30 15.60
CA ALA A 75 -1.27 -5.27 17.05
C ALA A 75 0.11 -5.55 17.72
N PRO A 76 0.42 -4.93 18.87
CA PRO A 76 1.62 -5.22 19.66
C PRO A 76 1.49 -6.55 20.41
N THR A 77 1.05 -7.59 19.71
CA THR A 77 0.79 -8.93 20.24
C THR A 77 1.45 -9.98 19.35
N TRP A 78 1.56 -11.20 19.87
CA TRP A 78 2.05 -12.34 19.09
C TRP A 78 1.28 -12.56 17.77
N GLN A 79 -0.03 -12.29 17.77
CA GLN A 79 -0.85 -12.39 16.56
C GLN A 79 -0.43 -11.36 15.50
N GLY A 80 -0.07 -10.14 15.92
CA GLY A 80 0.46 -9.11 15.03
C GLY A 80 1.81 -9.50 14.42
N LEU A 81 2.70 -10.09 15.23
CA LEU A 81 3.98 -10.59 14.73
C LEU A 81 3.79 -11.72 13.71
N LYS A 82 2.94 -12.71 14.03
CA LYS A 82 2.60 -13.80 13.10
C LYS A 82 2.03 -13.27 11.79
N LYS A 83 1.14 -12.27 11.84
CA LYS A 83 0.59 -11.62 10.65
C LYS A 83 1.68 -10.96 9.80
N SER A 84 2.68 -10.33 10.41
CA SER A 84 3.82 -9.75 9.69
C SER A 84 4.63 -10.84 8.97
N TYR A 85 4.96 -11.94 9.64
CA TYR A 85 5.68 -13.06 8.99
C TYR A 85 4.88 -13.72 7.87
N LEU A 86 3.56 -13.86 8.03
CA LEU A 86 2.71 -14.47 7.01
C LEU A 86 2.70 -13.69 5.69
N GLN A 87 2.90 -12.37 5.73
CA GLN A 87 2.97 -11.54 4.52
C GLN A 87 4.19 -11.87 3.65
N ASP A 88 5.32 -12.20 4.27
CA ASP A 88 6.58 -12.45 3.56
C ASP A 88 6.93 -13.95 3.48
N LEU A 89 6.06 -14.84 3.99
CA LEU A 89 6.34 -16.27 4.13
C LEU A 89 6.74 -16.91 2.80
N GLY A 90 6.04 -16.58 1.71
CA GLY A 90 6.37 -17.11 0.38
C GLY A 90 7.80 -16.76 -0.06
N PHE A 91 8.23 -15.52 0.18
CA PHE A 91 9.59 -15.07 -0.13
C PHE A 91 10.63 -15.72 0.79
N ILE A 92 10.35 -15.81 2.09
CA ILE A 92 11.23 -16.46 3.06
C ILE A 92 11.46 -17.93 2.66
N VAL A 93 10.39 -18.67 2.35
CA VAL A 93 10.46 -20.08 1.97
C VAL A 93 11.21 -20.26 0.66
N LEU A 94 10.91 -19.45 -0.36
CA LEU A 94 11.61 -19.49 -1.64
C LEU A 94 13.11 -19.23 -1.48
N MET A 95 13.47 -18.18 -0.72
CA MET A 95 14.87 -17.85 -0.48
C MET A 95 15.58 -18.95 0.30
N ALA A 96 14.97 -19.48 1.36
CA ALA A 96 15.53 -20.59 2.12
C ALA A 96 15.78 -21.82 1.24
N PHE A 97 14.84 -22.15 0.35
CA PHE A 97 15.00 -23.25 -0.61
C PHE A 97 16.17 -23.00 -1.56
N LEU A 98 16.25 -21.83 -2.19
CA LEU A 98 17.34 -21.47 -3.10
C LEU A 98 18.70 -21.52 -2.39
N ARG A 99 18.80 -21.01 -1.16
CA ARG A 99 20.05 -21.03 -0.40
C ARG A 99 20.46 -22.46 -0.01
N THR A 100 19.51 -23.30 0.38
CA THR A 100 19.79 -24.71 0.69
C THR A 100 20.36 -25.42 -0.53
N ARG A 101 19.79 -25.18 -1.72
CA ARG A 101 20.29 -25.70 -2.98
C ARG A 101 21.72 -25.21 -3.27
N ASP A 102 22.00 -23.93 -3.10
CA ASP A 102 23.34 -23.36 -3.34
C ASP A 102 24.40 -23.99 -2.43
N VAL A 103 24.09 -24.15 -1.13
CA VAL A 103 24.96 -24.84 -0.16
C VAL A 103 25.21 -26.29 -0.57
N MET A 104 24.17 -27.02 -0.98
CA MET A 104 24.31 -28.41 -1.44
C MET A 104 25.13 -28.53 -2.72
N SER A 105 25.13 -27.51 -3.56
CA SER A 105 25.93 -27.46 -4.80
C SER A 105 27.37 -26.98 -4.58
N GLY A 106 27.74 -26.56 -3.36
CA GLY A 106 29.07 -26.03 -3.07
C GLY A 106 29.34 -24.66 -3.72
N ALA A 107 28.31 -23.86 -3.97
CA ALA A 107 28.47 -22.55 -4.60
C ALA A 107 29.17 -21.55 -3.66
N ASP A 108 30.19 -20.86 -4.17
CA ASP A 108 30.96 -19.84 -3.41
C ASP A 108 30.09 -18.68 -2.90
N SER A 109 28.91 -18.46 -3.50
CA SER A 109 27.94 -17.42 -3.12
C SER A 109 27.10 -17.76 -1.89
N ALA A 110 27.29 -18.94 -1.28
CA ALA A 110 26.49 -19.41 -0.15
C ALA A 110 26.54 -18.45 1.06
N SER A 111 27.70 -17.84 1.35
CA SER A 111 27.89 -16.94 2.49
C SER A 111 27.07 -15.66 2.39
N VAL A 112 27.07 -15.00 1.23
CA VAL A 112 26.22 -13.82 0.94
C VAL A 112 24.74 -14.19 1.03
N GLY A 113 24.39 -15.36 0.52
CA GLY A 113 23.03 -15.89 0.57
C GLY A 113 22.48 -16.11 1.98
N ILE A 114 23.32 -16.53 2.93
CA ILE A 114 22.93 -16.73 4.33
C ILE A 114 22.61 -15.39 5.01
N TRP A 115 23.44 -14.36 4.79
CA TRP A 115 23.19 -13.02 5.33
C TRP A 115 21.91 -12.39 4.77
N LEU A 116 21.63 -12.60 3.48
CA LEU A 116 20.37 -12.20 2.86
C LEU A 116 19.16 -12.87 3.51
N LEU A 117 19.22 -14.17 3.75
CA LEU A 117 18.15 -14.90 4.41
C LEU A 117 17.95 -14.42 5.85
N ALA A 118 19.03 -14.17 6.59
CA ALA A 118 18.96 -13.61 7.94
C ALA A 118 18.31 -12.22 7.94
N GLY A 119 18.70 -11.33 7.02
CA GLY A 119 18.06 -10.02 6.84
C GLY A 119 16.58 -10.13 6.52
N LEU A 120 16.20 -11.07 5.64
CA LEU A 120 14.81 -11.32 5.29
C LEU A 120 13.99 -11.87 6.47
N LEU A 121 14.59 -12.66 7.36
CA LEU A 121 13.94 -13.14 8.59
C LEU A 121 13.79 -12.05 9.66
N LEU A 122 14.73 -11.09 9.71
CA LEU A 122 14.69 -9.95 10.64
C LEU A 122 13.73 -8.86 10.17
N LEU A 123 13.52 -8.70 8.86
CA LEU A 123 12.68 -7.65 8.30
C LEU A 123 11.23 -7.65 8.85
N PRO A 124 10.48 -8.78 8.90
CA PRO A 124 9.13 -8.81 9.47
C PRO A 124 9.09 -8.45 10.95
N LEU A 125 10.16 -8.77 11.70
CA LEU A 125 10.30 -8.43 13.12
C LEU A 125 10.49 -6.92 13.29
N VAL A 126 11.43 -6.32 12.55
CA VAL A 126 11.67 -4.87 12.56
C VAL A 126 10.41 -4.11 12.13
N ARG A 127 9.74 -4.57 11.06
CA ARG A 127 8.47 -4.02 10.59
C ARG A 127 7.39 -4.06 11.65
N TRP A 128 7.24 -5.20 12.33
CA TRP A 128 6.28 -5.33 13.43
C TRP A 128 6.59 -4.36 14.56
N ILE A 129 7.84 -4.30 15.05
CA ILE A 129 8.26 -3.40 16.15
C ILE A 129 7.98 -1.93 15.81
N ILE A 130 8.21 -1.50 14.57
CA ILE A 130 8.03 -0.12 14.15
C ILE A 130 6.54 0.19 13.98
N LEU A 131 5.79 -0.65 13.27
CA LEU A 131 4.40 -0.38 12.90
C LEU A 131 3.37 -0.71 13.98
N SER A 132 3.77 -1.42 15.04
CA SER A 132 2.93 -1.67 16.22
C SER A 132 2.89 -0.51 17.21
N ARG A 133 3.71 0.53 17.03
CA ARG A 133 3.70 1.69 17.95
C ARG A 133 2.55 2.62 17.62
N ASP A 134 1.82 3.02 18.65
CA ASP A 134 0.62 3.86 18.49
C ASP A 134 0.90 5.32 18.17
N GLU A 135 2.08 5.80 18.54
CA GLU A 135 2.52 7.19 18.38
C GLU A 135 2.68 7.64 16.93
N TRP A 136 2.81 6.71 15.97
CA TRP A 136 3.02 7.07 14.58
C TRP A 136 1.73 7.50 13.90
N SER A 137 1.77 8.66 13.24
CA SER A 137 0.72 9.07 12.32
C SER A 137 0.55 8.08 11.17
N LEU A 138 -0.65 7.99 10.59
CA LEU A 138 -0.95 7.09 9.48
C LEU A 138 0.02 7.28 8.30
N THR A 139 0.38 8.53 8.00
CA THR A 139 1.34 8.85 6.94
C THR A 139 2.73 8.27 7.21
N VAL A 140 3.22 8.39 8.45
CA VAL A 140 4.54 7.83 8.80
C VAL A 140 4.50 6.31 8.77
N ARG A 141 3.39 5.69 9.21
CA ARG A 141 3.20 4.23 9.07
C ARG A 141 3.18 3.79 7.62
N ALA A 142 2.57 4.56 6.70
CA ALA A 142 2.60 4.26 5.27
C ALA A 142 4.03 4.28 4.71
N ILE A 143 4.83 5.27 5.10
CA ILE A 143 6.24 5.36 4.68
C ILE A 143 7.03 4.16 5.20
N PHE A 144 6.93 3.83 6.48
CA PHE A 144 7.65 2.67 7.04
C PHE A 144 7.15 1.34 6.51
N SER A 145 5.84 1.18 6.31
CA SER A 145 5.27 -0.03 5.70
C SER A 145 5.77 -0.22 4.27
N TRP A 146 5.94 0.87 3.51
CA TRP A 146 6.53 0.81 2.18
C TRP A 146 8.03 0.53 2.25
N LEU A 147 8.78 1.22 3.12
CA LEU A 147 10.23 1.05 3.24
C LEU A 147 10.63 -0.37 3.67
N LEU A 148 9.84 -0.98 4.55
CA LEU A 148 10.05 -2.30 5.11
C LEU A 148 9.27 -3.41 4.38
N ASP A 149 8.71 -3.09 3.21
CA ASP A 149 8.17 -4.08 2.29
C ASP A 149 9.34 -4.91 1.72
N VAL A 150 9.17 -6.23 1.66
CA VAL A 150 10.21 -7.14 1.15
C VAL A 150 10.67 -6.75 -0.25
N MET A 151 9.76 -6.25 -1.09
CA MET A 151 10.09 -5.82 -2.43
C MET A 151 10.97 -4.59 -2.45
N THR A 152 10.74 -3.62 -1.55
CA THR A 152 11.59 -2.44 -1.41
C THR A 152 13.01 -2.85 -1.07
N VAL A 153 13.16 -3.72 -0.07
CA VAL A 153 14.47 -4.19 0.39
C VAL A 153 15.17 -4.97 -0.73
N MET A 154 14.44 -5.82 -1.46
CA MET A 154 15.01 -6.56 -2.59
C MET A 154 15.46 -5.66 -3.73
N VAL A 155 14.66 -4.66 -4.10
CA VAL A 155 15.06 -3.71 -5.14
C VAL A 155 16.27 -2.90 -4.72
N LEU A 156 16.32 -2.41 -3.48
CA LEU A 156 17.49 -1.73 -2.94
C LEU A 156 18.72 -2.62 -2.95
N PHE A 157 18.57 -3.90 -2.60
CA PHE A 157 19.66 -4.86 -2.66
C PHE A 157 20.15 -5.11 -4.09
N ILE A 158 19.24 -5.28 -5.06
CA ILE A 158 19.58 -5.46 -6.48
C ILE A 158 20.32 -4.23 -7.01
N VAL A 159 19.83 -3.03 -6.71
CA VAL A 159 20.48 -1.77 -7.12
C VAL A 159 21.86 -1.65 -6.48
N ALA A 160 21.98 -1.92 -5.18
CA ALA A 160 23.27 -1.89 -4.49
C ALA A 160 24.26 -2.90 -5.10
N ALA A 161 23.81 -4.13 -5.34
CA ALA A 161 24.60 -5.15 -6.01
C ALA A 161 25.06 -4.67 -7.39
N MET A 162 24.16 -4.18 -8.24
CA MET A 162 24.49 -3.62 -9.56
C MET A 162 25.54 -2.50 -9.47
N LEU A 163 25.42 -1.59 -8.50
CA LEU A 163 26.38 -0.50 -8.30
C LEU A 163 27.76 -1.01 -7.87
N THR A 164 27.82 -2.03 -7.00
CA THR A 164 29.09 -2.63 -6.54
C THR A 164 29.72 -3.56 -7.58
N TYR A 165 28.92 -4.24 -8.39
CA TYR A 165 29.42 -5.08 -9.49
C TYR A 165 29.93 -4.25 -10.65
N ARG A 166 29.33 -3.08 -10.93
CA ARG A 166 29.84 -2.15 -11.96
C ARG A 166 31.20 -1.53 -11.60
N SER A 167 31.60 -1.55 -10.32
CA SER A 167 32.91 -1.05 -9.88
C SER A 167 33.99 -2.13 -9.78
N THR A 168 33.64 -3.42 -9.94
CA THR A 168 34.58 -4.54 -9.93
C THR A 168 34.56 -5.22 -11.29
N ASP A 169 35.67 -5.11 -12.03
CA ASP A 169 35.87 -5.55 -13.41
C ASP A 169 35.89 -7.09 -13.56
N LEU A 170 34.85 -7.76 -13.08
CA LEU A 170 34.72 -9.22 -12.99
C LEU A 170 33.52 -9.70 -13.83
N GLY A 171 33.70 -9.64 -15.15
CA GLY A 171 33.46 -10.79 -16.06
C GLY A 171 32.11 -11.51 -16.05
N PHE A 172 31.02 -10.93 -15.55
CA PHE A 172 29.68 -11.46 -15.85
C PHE A 172 29.32 -11.08 -17.30
N ALA A 173 29.62 -11.99 -18.23
CA ALA A 173 29.11 -11.93 -19.59
C ALA A 173 27.58 -12.14 -19.56
N ILE A 174 26.86 -11.07 -19.28
CA ILE A 174 25.41 -10.98 -19.45
C ILE A 174 25.19 -10.37 -20.83
N ASP A 175 24.37 -11.02 -21.65
CA ASP A 175 24.08 -10.60 -23.02
C ASP A 175 23.44 -9.19 -23.02
N ASP A 176 24.01 -8.24 -23.77
CA ASP A 176 23.67 -6.81 -23.82
C ASP A 176 22.16 -6.55 -24.01
N ARG A 177 21.45 -7.47 -24.69
CA ARG A 177 19.99 -7.37 -24.89
C ARG A 177 19.18 -7.68 -23.63
N THR A 178 19.61 -8.66 -22.85
CA THR A 178 18.98 -9.04 -21.57
C THR A 178 19.13 -7.93 -20.53
N ASP A 179 20.23 -7.18 -20.59
CA ASP A 179 20.50 -6.07 -19.67
C ASP A 179 19.56 -4.89 -19.89
N MET A 180 19.30 -4.51 -21.14
CA MET A 180 18.39 -3.40 -21.42
C MET A 180 16.95 -3.70 -20.97
N LEU A 181 16.44 -4.90 -21.26
CA LEU A 181 15.08 -5.30 -20.87
C LEU A 181 14.94 -5.43 -19.35
N THR A 182 15.95 -5.98 -18.68
CA THR A 182 15.96 -6.11 -17.21
C THR A 182 16.02 -4.75 -16.54
N ALA A 183 16.86 -3.83 -17.06
CA ALA A 183 16.94 -2.46 -16.57
C ALA A 183 15.61 -1.70 -16.76
N LEU A 184 14.98 -1.81 -17.93
CA LEU A 184 13.68 -1.20 -18.19
C LEU A 184 12.58 -1.78 -17.29
N ALA A 185 12.55 -3.09 -17.08
CA ALA A 185 11.61 -3.74 -16.17
C ALA A 185 11.81 -3.27 -14.72
N LEU A 186 13.07 -3.13 -14.27
CA LEU A 186 13.41 -2.63 -12.94
C LEU A 186 12.98 -1.16 -12.77
N ILE A 187 13.21 -0.31 -13.77
CA ILE A 187 12.77 1.09 -13.76
C ILE A 187 11.25 1.18 -13.72
N ALA A 188 10.55 0.42 -14.58
CA ALA A 188 9.09 0.36 -14.59
C ALA A 188 8.54 -0.09 -13.23
N TYR A 189 9.16 -1.11 -12.62
CA TYR A 189 8.81 -1.58 -11.29
C TYR A 189 9.04 -0.53 -10.22
N LEU A 190 10.18 0.17 -10.24
CA LEU A 190 10.49 1.27 -9.32
C LEU A 190 9.47 2.41 -9.39
N ILE A 191 9.08 2.81 -10.60
CA ILE A 191 8.04 3.83 -10.81
C ILE A 191 6.71 3.35 -10.25
N TYR A 192 6.30 2.12 -10.59
CA TYR A 192 5.09 1.51 -10.04
C TYR A 192 5.12 1.47 -8.51
N HIS A 193 6.23 1.01 -7.93
CA HIS A 193 6.37 0.85 -6.49
C HIS A 193 6.40 2.20 -5.75
N ALA A 194 7.05 3.22 -6.31
CA ALA A 194 7.00 4.59 -5.79
C ALA A 194 5.59 5.18 -5.89
N SER A 195 4.84 4.89 -6.97
CA SER A 195 3.45 5.34 -7.10
C SER A 195 2.52 4.76 -6.03
N ARG A 196 2.82 3.55 -5.53
CA ARG A 196 2.08 2.94 -4.41
C ARG A 196 2.27 3.73 -3.12
N LEU A 197 3.47 4.24 -2.85
CA LEU A 197 3.72 5.10 -1.68
C LEU A 197 2.92 6.41 -1.78
N LEU A 198 2.95 7.07 -2.94
CA LEU A 198 2.18 8.30 -3.15
C LEU A 198 0.68 8.07 -2.94
N THR A 199 0.16 6.97 -3.48
CA THR A 199 -1.25 6.57 -3.30
C THR A 199 -1.56 6.27 -1.83
N ALA A 200 -0.68 5.57 -1.12
CA ALA A 200 -0.84 5.29 0.31
C ALA A 200 -0.87 6.58 1.14
N VAL A 201 0.05 7.51 0.89
CA VAL A 201 0.11 8.81 1.59
C VAL A 201 -1.12 9.67 1.30
N GLN A 202 -1.64 9.64 0.07
CA GLN A 202 -2.90 10.33 -0.26
C GLN A 202 -4.08 9.68 0.46
N ALA A 203 -4.15 8.34 0.47
CA ALA A 203 -5.18 7.59 1.17
C ALA A 203 -5.17 7.88 2.68
N THR A 204 -4.00 7.96 3.32
CA THR A 204 -3.91 8.26 4.76
C THR A 204 -4.40 9.66 5.10
N ARG A 205 -4.19 10.65 4.22
CA ARG A 205 -4.75 12.00 4.41
C ARG A 205 -6.28 11.99 4.37
N LYS A 206 -6.87 11.25 3.43
CA LYS A 206 -8.33 11.08 3.31
C LYS A 206 -8.93 10.26 4.44
N ALA A 207 -8.16 9.41 5.11
CA ALA A 207 -8.66 8.57 6.20
C ALA A 207 -8.82 9.32 7.53
N VAL A 208 -8.15 10.48 7.69
CA VAL A 208 -8.25 11.32 8.90
C VAL A 208 -9.54 12.15 8.91
N PHE A 209 -10.12 12.42 7.72
CA PHE A 209 -11.37 13.15 7.53
C PHE A 209 -12.51 12.16 7.25
#